data_AF-A0A9E8MXN5-F1
#
_entry.id   AF-A0A9E8MXN5-F1
#
_cell.length_a   1.000
_cell.length_b   1.000
_cell.length_c   1.000
_cell.angle_alpha   90.00
_cell.angle_beta   90.00
_cell.angle_gamma   90.00
#
_symmetry.space_group_name_H-M   'P 1'
#
loop_
_entity.id
_entity.type
_entity.pdbx_description
1 polymer ?
#
loop_
_entity_poly.entity_id
_entity_poly.type
_entity_poly.pdbx_seq_one_letter_code
_entity_poly.pdbx_strand_id
1 'polypeptide(L)'
;MVRILQVIGMAISRWTTDGSNWTNTFVTAPFGEITYHQTPAFNSKMYVIASSLATGNTFVQSTTDGNTWIEETNNAFYGRVNQGGFVFDNTMYVLGGETIAGEKLNEIWKSTNGSNWSLVPQNLSIFPGLNWHTATVYNNKVWVVGGRTATSVYTNSIYTSSNLEDWIHYDGTNPLNPITKHATLSYDDALWVFGGYISSGTATGKIWRVTED
;
A
#
# COMPACT_ATOMS: atom_id res chain seq x y z
N MET A 1 53.70 -6.41 27.59
CA MET A 1 53.13 -5.11 27.96
C MET A 1 52.24 -4.67 26.81
N VAL A 2 50.97 -4.40 27.12
CA VAL A 2 49.87 -4.06 26.21
C VAL A 2 50.07 -2.69 25.55
N ARG A 3 49.65 -2.53 24.28
CA ARG A 3 48.70 -1.48 23.86
C ARG A 3 48.06 -1.77 22.51
N ILE A 4 46.73 -1.76 22.56
CA ILE A 4 45.74 -1.82 21.47
C ILE A 4 45.68 -0.45 20.79
N LEU A 5 45.48 -0.40 19.47
CA LEU A 5 44.68 0.67 18.87
C LEU A 5 43.78 0.09 17.77
N GLN A 6 42.49 0.14 18.06
CA GLN A 6 41.35 -0.20 17.24
C GLN A 6 41.08 0.98 16.29
N VAL A 7 40.91 0.72 14.99
CA VAL A 7 40.26 1.68 14.08
C VAL A 7 39.00 1.02 13.53
N ILE A 8 37.88 1.44 14.09
CA ILE A 8 36.53 1.21 13.58
C ILE A 8 36.37 2.16 12.39
N GLY A 9 36.28 1.62 11.18
CA GLY A 9 35.87 2.37 9.99
C GLY A 9 34.46 1.96 9.60
N MET A 10 33.48 2.76 9.99
CA MET A 10 32.10 2.66 9.48
C MET A 10 32.10 2.87 7.97
N ALA A 11 31.68 1.87 7.19
CA ALA A 11 31.34 2.09 5.80
C ALA A 11 29.97 2.78 5.74
N ILE A 12 29.98 4.10 5.59
CA ILE A 12 28.81 4.87 5.20
C ILE A 12 28.66 4.67 3.68
N SER A 13 27.75 3.80 3.24
CA SER A 13 27.40 3.70 1.82
C SER A 13 26.60 4.95 1.40
N ARG A 14 27.18 5.70 0.47
CA ARG A 14 26.58 6.87 -0.18
C ARG A 14 25.60 6.39 -1.24
N TRP A 15 24.39 6.94 -1.26
CA TRP A 15 23.48 6.84 -2.39
C TRP A 15 24.09 7.53 -3.63
N THR A 16 23.83 7.02 -4.84
CA THR A 16 24.15 7.74 -6.08
C THR A 16 22.90 8.44 -6.60
N THR A 17 23.05 9.71 -6.97
CA THR A 17 21.95 10.58 -7.43
C THR A 17 21.46 10.27 -8.85
N ASP A 18 22.10 9.33 -9.52
CA ASP A 18 21.88 8.97 -10.93
C ASP A 18 21.16 7.62 -11.11
N GLY A 19 20.83 6.93 -10.01
CA GLY A 19 20.15 5.62 -10.04
C GLY A 19 20.99 4.49 -10.67
N SER A 20 22.29 4.72 -10.92
CA SER A 20 23.17 3.75 -11.60
C SER A 20 23.80 2.75 -10.63
N ASN A 21 23.87 3.06 -9.33
CA ASN A 21 24.44 2.17 -8.33
C ASN A 21 23.39 1.77 -7.29
N TRP A 22 23.04 0.49 -7.32
CA TRP A 22 22.17 -0.14 -6.33
C TRP A 22 23.04 -0.88 -5.32
N THR A 23 23.05 -0.43 -4.08
CA THR A 23 23.76 -1.11 -3.00
C THR A 23 22.77 -1.87 -2.14
N ASN A 24 23.01 -3.17 -1.94
CA ASN A 24 22.24 -3.90 -0.94
C ASN A 24 22.64 -3.41 0.46
N THR A 25 21.72 -2.76 1.17
CA THR A 25 21.95 -2.24 2.53
C THR A 25 21.89 -3.33 3.60
N PHE A 26 21.27 -4.49 3.30
CA PHE A 26 21.12 -5.61 4.24
C PHE A 26 21.20 -6.99 3.58
N VAL A 27 22.01 -7.89 4.15
CA VAL A 27 21.96 -9.32 3.78
C VAL A 27 20.68 -9.99 4.31
N THR A 28 20.13 -9.49 5.42
CA THR A 28 18.85 -9.92 5.97
C THR A 28 18.16 -8.73 6.64
N ALA A 29 16.98 -8.38 6.16
CA ALA A 29 16.20 -7.29 6.76
C ALA A 29 15.66 -7.70 8.14
N PRO A 30 15.54 -6.76 9.10
CA PRO A 30 15.08 -7.05 10.47
C PRO A 30 13.61 -7.52 10.55
N PHE A 31 12.82 -7.31 9.50
CA PHE A 31 11.46 -7.84 9.34
C PHE A 31 11.38 -9.17 8.57
N GLY A 32 12.52 -9.73 8.16
CA GLY A 32 12.57 -10.97 7.38
C GLY A 32 12.04 -10.83 5.95
N GLU A 33 11.65 -11.95 5.35
CA GLU A 33 11.11 -12.00 3.99
C GLU A 33 9.62 -11.61 3.99
N ILE A 34 9.25 -10.67 3.12
CA ILE A 34 7.89 -10.14 3.02
C ILE A 34 7.41 -10.09 1.57
N THR A 35 6.11 -10.29 1.38
CA THR A 35 5.42 -10.09 0.09
C THR A 35 4.12 -9.33 0.32
N TYR A 36 3.58 -8.70 -0.73
CA TYR A 36 2.31 -7.96 -0.70
C TYR A 36 2.24 -6.85 0.37
N HIS A 37 3.39 -6.31 0.77
CA HIS A 37 3.52 -5.27 1.79
C HIS A 37 3.24 -3.88 1.21
N GLN A 38 3.00 -2.90 2.09
CA GLN A 38 2.87 -1.49 1.73
C GLN A 38 4.06 -0.69 2.27
N THR A 39 4.50 0.33 1.52
CA THR A 39 5.67 1.14 1.86
C THR A 39 5.43 2.66 1.81
N PRO A 40 4.47 3.21 2.56
CA PRO A 40 4.25 4.65 2.56
C PRO A 40 5.46 5.40 3.14
N ALA A 41 5.86 6.49 2.48
CA ALA A 41 6.71 7.51 3.07
C ALA A 41 5.82 8.51 3.81
N PHE A 42 6.05 8.70 5.11
CA PHE A 42 5.21 9.50 5.97
C PHE A 42 6.01 10.05 7.16
N ASN A 43 5.78 11.32 7.55
CA ASN A 43 6.49 11.95 8.68
C ASN A 43 8.02 11.75 8.67
N SER A 44 8.65 11.93 7.50
CA SER A 44 10.11 11.74 7.29
C SER A 44 10.63 10.32 7.56
N LYS A 45 9.75 9.33 7.60
CA LYS A 45 10.07 7.91 7.71
C LYS A 45 9.56 7.15 6.49
N MET A 46 10.25 6.06 6.16
CA MET A 46 9.71 4.99 5.33
C MET A 46 9.13 3.93 6.25
N TYR A 47 7.94 3.42 5.92
CA TYR A 47 7.29 2.35 6.65
C TYR A 47 7.29 1.06 5.84
N VAL A 48 7.24 -0.07 6.54
CA VAL A 48 6.87 -1.38 5.99
C VAL A 48 5.66 -1.84 6.78
N ILE A 49 4.54 -2.03 6.08
CA ILE A 49 3.30 -2.56 6.66
C ILE A 49 3.02 -3.90 5.97
N ALA A 50 3.17 -4.99 6.71
CA ALA A 50 3.14 -6.34 6.15
C ALA A 50 2.51 -7.34 7.13
N SER A 51 2.02 -8.45 6.59
CA SER A 51 1.43 -9.52 7.40
C SER A 51 2.47 -10.57 7.77
N SER A 52 2.48 -10.96 9.04
CA SER A 52 3.26 -12.09 9.53
C SER A 52 2.45 -13.38 9.39
N LEU A 53 3.00 -14.35 8.67
CA LEU A 53 2.43 -15.70 8.57
C LEU A 53 2.49 -16.45 9.91
N ALA A 54 3.42 -16.08 10.80
CA ALA A 54 3.58 -16.73 12.09
C ALA A 54 2.53 -16.29 13.12
N THR A 55 2.19 -15.01 13.14
CA THR A 55 1.21 -14.46 14.11
C THR A 55 -0.18 -14.30 13.52
N GLY A 56 -0.31 -14.31 12.19
CA GLY A 56 -1.55 -13.97 11.51
C GLY A 56 -1.95 -12.51 11.67
N ASN A 57 -1.03 -11.64 12.12
CA ASN A 57 -1.24 -10.20 12.32
C ASN A 57 -0.41 -9.35 11.36
N THR A 58 -0.84 -8.12 11.18
CA THR A 58 -0.09 -7.09 10.48
C THR A 58 0.90 -6.44 11.45
N PHE A 59 2.17 -6.44 11.05
CA PHE A 59 3.23 -5.71 11.72
C PHE A 59 3.61 -4.45 10.93
N VAL A 60 4.18 -3.49 11.65
CA VAL A 60 4.64 -2.22 11.11
C VAL A 60 6.05 -1.96 11.60
N GLN A 61 6.97 -1.75 10.66
CA GLN A 61 8.31 -1.26 10.95
C GLN A 61 8.55 0.07 10.25
N SER A 62 9.43 0.90 10.80
CA SER A 62 9.79 2.19 10.21
C SER A 62 11.29 2.43 10.21
N THR A 63 11.75 3.30 9.33
CA THR A 63 13.15 3.73 9.23
C THR A 63 13.24 5.14 8.67
N THR A 64 14.30 5.88 9.02
CA THR A 64 14.60 7.19 8.40
C THR A 64 15.69 7.11 7.34
N ASP A 65 16.44 6.00 7.29
CA ASP A 65 17.68 5.88 6.51
C ASP A 65 17.81 4.56 5.73
N GLY A 66 16.88 3.63 5.92
CA GLY A 66 16.94 2.29 5.31
C GLY A 66 17.95 1.35 5.96
N ASN A 67 18.64 1.77 7.02
CA ASN A 67 19.71 1.03 7.72
C ASN A 67 19.37 0.76 9.19
N THR A 68 18.53 1.57 9.83
CA THR A 68 18.08 1.34 11.21
C THR A 68 16.57 1.26 11.21
N TRP A 69 16.04 0.10 11.62
CA TRP A 69 14.60 -0.16 11.62
C TRP A 69 14.07 -0.26 13.04
N ILE A 70 12.86 0.28 13.23
CA ILE A 70 12.14 0.30 14.49
C ILE A 70 10.85 -0.50 14.29
N GLU A 71 10.60 -1.49 15.15
CA GLU A 71 9.28 -2.12 15.25
C GLU A 71 8.33 -1.14 15.91
N GLU A 72 7.37 -0.60 15.15
CA GLU A 72 6.34 0.29 15.67
C GLU A 72 5.22 -0.52 16.34
N THR A 73 4.86 -1.68 15.77
CA THR A 73 3.94 -2.66 16.35
C THR A 73 4.00 -3.99 15.59
N ASN A 74 3.65 -5.11 16.26
CA ASN A 74 3.51 -6.43 15.64
C ASN A 74 2.05 -6.95 15.62
N ASN A 75 1.11 -6.11 16.05
CA ASN A 75 -0.30 -6.45 16.20
C ASN A 75 -1.20 -5.26 15.84
N ALA A 76 -0.94 -4.60 14.70
CA ALA A 76 -1.72 -3.45 14.25
C ALA A 76 -3.20 -3.83 14.03
N PHE A 77 -3.41 -4.91 13.29
CA PHE A 77 -4.72 -5.51 12.96
C PHE A 77 -4.47 -6.89 12.33
N TYR A 78 -5.53 -7.66 12.10
CA TYR A 78 -5.38 -9.03 11.55
C TYR A 78 -4.72 -9.03 10.16
N GLY A 79 -3.97 -10.09 9.87
CA GLY A 79 -3.14 -10.26 8.68
C GLY A 79 -3.97 -10.39 7.40
N ARG A 80 -3.49 -9.72 6.35
CA ARG A 80 -4.06 -9.68 5.01
C ARG A 80 -2.99 -9.53 3.93
N VAL A 81 -3.33 -9.89 2.70
CA VAL A 81 -2.49 -9.69 1.50
C VAL A 81 -3.24 -8.91 0.44
N ASN A 82 -2.51 -8.31 -0.50
CA ASN A 82 -3.07 -7.62 -1.66
C ASN A 82 -4.01 -6.46 -1.30
N GLN A 83 -3.71 -5.80 -0.19
CA GLN A 83 -4.32 -4.57 0.31
C GLN A 83 -3.79 -3.33 -0.41
N GLY A 84 -4.53 -2.22 -0.34
CA GLY A 84 -4.05 -0.90 -0.74
C GLY A 84 -3.45 -0.16 0.46
N GLY A 85 -2.34 0.55 0.27
CA GLY A 85 -1.72 1.40 1.28
C GLY A 85 -1.47 2.81 0.74
N PHE A 86 -1.88 3.83 1.50
CA PHE A 86 -1.77 5.22 1.07
C PHE A 86 -1.67 6.17 2.26
N VAL A 87 -1.21 7.40 1.99
CA VAL A 87 -1.22 8.51 2.94
C VAL A 87 -2.26 9.52 2.46
N PHE A 88 -3.17 9.91 3.34
CA PHE A 88 -4.17 10.92 3.07
C PHE A 88 -4.36 11.77 4.33
N ASP A 89 -4.59 13.08 4.19
CA ASP A 89 -4.83 13.99 5.32
C ASP A 89 -3.93 13.73 6.55
N ASN A 90 -2.62 13.72 6.32
CA ASN A 90 -1.59 13.49 7.33
C ASN A 90 -1.78 12.19 8.15
N THR A 91 -2.29 11.14 7.53
CA THR A 91 -2.57 9.85 8.16
C THR A 91 -2.23 8.71 7.20
N MET A 92 -1.65 7.61 7.71
CA MET A 92 -1.45 6.38 6.95
C MET A 92 -2.71 5.53 6.98
N TYR A 93 -3.01 4.89 5.85
CA TYR A 93 -4.15 4.00 5.70
C TYR A 93 -3.76 2.67 5.06
N VAL A 94 -4.48 1.63 5.47
CA VAL A 94 -4.54 0.34 4.80
C VAL A 94 -6.00 0.03 4.48
N LEU A 95 -6.29 -0.32 3.23
CA LEU A 95 -7.64 -0.58 2.74
C LEU A 95 -7.72 -1.97 2.12
N GLY A 96 -8.75 -2.72 2.56
CA GLY A 96 -9.12 -4.01 2.00
C GLY A 96 -8.03 -5.08 2.09
N GLY A 97 -7.93 -5.90 1.05
CA GLY A 97 -7.06 -7.08 0.98
C GLY A 97 -7.82 -8.38 1.16
N GLU A 98 -7.08 -9.47 1.29
CA GLU A 98 -7.59 -10.83 1.49
C GLU A 98 -6.92 -11.46 2.71
N THR A 99 -7.70 -12.05 3.62
CA THR A 99 -7.17 -12.80 4.76
C THR A 99 -6.51 -14.09 4.33
N ILE A 100 -5.77 -14.73 5.24
CA ILE A 100 -5.22 -16.08 5.00
C ILE A 100 -6.34 -17.10 4.71
N ALA A 101 -7.53 -16.90 5.26
CA ALA A 101 -8.70 -17.75 5.03
C ALA A 101 -9.40 -17.47 3.68
N GLY A 102 -8.94 -16.50 2.89
CA GLY A 102 -9.51 -16.14 1.59
C GLY A 102 -10.68 -15.15 1.67
N GLU A 103 -10.94 -14.58 2.84
CA GLU A 103 -11.97 -13.56 3.01
C GLU A 103 -11.48 -12.22 2.46
N LYS A 104 -12.27 -11.59 1.58
CA LYS A 104 -11.93 -10.26 1.04
C LYS A 104 -12.55 -9.18 1.89
N LEU A 105 -11.76 -8.16 2.13
CA LEU A 105 -12.02 -7.15 3.14
C LEU A 105 -12.29 -5.82 2.46
N ASN A 106 -13.13 -5.01 3.08
CA ASN A 106 -13.37 -3.60 2.74
C ASN A 106 -13.06 -2.67 3.92
N GLU A 107 -12.50 -3.21 5.00
CA GLU A 107 -12.07 -2.44 6.15
C GLU A 107 -10.97 -1.44 5.79
N ILE A 108 -10.98 -0.33 6.51
CA ILE A 108 -9.98 0.71 6.41
C ILE A 108 -9.38 0.91 7.78
N TRP A 109 -8.08 0.66 7.89
CA TRP A 109 -7.30 0.88 9.11
C TRP A 109 -6.48 2.14 8.96
N LYS A 110 -6.40 2.96 10.01
CA LYS A 110 -5.66 4.23 10.00
C LYS A 110 -4.69 4.36 11.16
N SER A 111 -3.57 5.05 10.92
CA SER A 111 -2.59 5.42 11.94
C SER A 111 -1.88 6.73 11.61
N THR A 112 -1.66 7.56 12.64
CA THR A 112 -0.90 8.81 12.55
C THR A 112 0.55 8.66 13.02
N ASN A 113 0.93 7.50 13.57
CA ASN A 113 2.26 7.27 14.14
C ASN A 113 2.90 5.92 13.76
N GLY A 114 2.13 5.00 13.19
CA GLY A 114 2.57 3.66 12.80
C GLY A 114 2.47 2.61 13.89
N SER A 115 2.40 3.01 15.17
CA SER A 115 2.32 2.10 16.33
C SER A 115 0.89 1.84 16.80
N ASN A 116 0.00 2.82 16.64
CA ASN A 116 -1.40 2.73 17.05
C ASN A 116 -2.31 2.78 15.83
N TRP A 117 -3.12 1.74 15.64
CA TRP A 117 -4.03 1.61 14.52
C TRP A 117 -5.47 1.53 15.00
N SER A 118 -6.36 2.16 14.26
CA SER A 118 -7.80 2.16 14.55
C SER A 118 -8.59 1.91 13.26
N LEU A 119 -9.71 1.20 13.40
CA LEU A 119 -10.66 0.99 12.31
C LEU A 119 -11.39 2.31 12.03
N VAL A 120 -11.49 2.70 10.76
CA VAL A 120 -12.31 3.83 10.33
C VAL A 120 -13.78 3.39 10.36
N PRO A 121 -14.66 4.07 11.12
CA PRO A 121 -16.09 3.78 11.09
C PRO A 121 -16.67 3.99 9.69
N GLN A 122 -17.54 3.08 9.27
CA GLN A 122 -18.20 3.14 7.97
C GLN A 122 -19.70 3.33 8.18
N ASN A 123 -20.28 4.38 7.59
CA ASN A 123 -21.68 4.75 7.82
C ASN A 123 -22.68 3.91 6.99
N LEU A 124 -22.28 3.36 5.84
CA LEU A 124 -23.13 2.58 4.92
C LEU A 124 -22.36 1.40 4.28
N SER A 125 -22.99 0.55 3.47
CA SER A 125 -22.31 -0.55 2.77
C SER A 125 -21.48 0.00 1.61
N ILE A 126 -20.18 0.21 1.84
CA ILE A 126 -19.37 1.22 1.14
C ILE A 126 -18.83 0.75 -0.23
N PHE A 127 -18.32 -0.47 -0.31
CA PHE A 127 -17.96 -1.19 -1.52
C PHE A 127 -17.68 -2.65 -1.09
N PRO A 128 -17.79 -3.64 -1.98
CA PRO A 128 -17.53 -5.03 -1.62
C PRO A 128 -16.10 -5.22 -1.09
N GLY A 129 -15.83 -6.29 -0.34
CA GLY A 129 -14.46 -6.65 -0.01
C GLY A 129 -13.61 -6.83 -1.27
N LEU A 130 -12.42 -6.22 -1.30
CA LEU A 130 -11.57 -6.11 -2.50
C LEU A 130 -10.13 -6.51 -2.22
N ASN A 131 -9.53 -7.28 -3.12
CA ASN A 131 -8.08 -7.46 -3.21
C ASN A 131 -7.57 -7.21 -4.63
N TRP A 132 -6.26 -7.01 -4.79
CA TRP A 132 -5.62 -6.63 -6.07
C TRP A 132 -6.21 -5.36 -6.72
N HIS A 133 -6.91 -4.55 -5.94
CA HIS A 133 -7.33 -3.21 -6.29
C HIS A 133 -6.16 -2.25 -6.10
N THR A 134 -6.30 -1.02 -6.59
CA THR A 134 -5.43 0.08 -6.18
C THR A 134 -6.21 1.11 -5.38
N ALA A 135 -5.50 1.87 -4.54
CA ALA A 135 -6.03 3.02 -3.82
C ALA A 135 -5.06 4.19 -4.02
N THR A 136 -5.52 5.32 -4.53
CA THR A 136 -4.65 6.47 -4.84
C THR A 136 -5.34 7.79 -4.51
N VAL A 137 -4.58 8.71 -3.91
CA VAL A 137 -5.07 10.06 -3.62
C VAL A 137 -4.94 10.92 -4.87
N TYR A 138 -6.07 11.46 -5.34
CA TYR A 138 -6.15 12.40 -6.44
C TYR A 138 -7.28 13.40 -6.18
N ASN A 139 -7.01 14.69 -6.40
CA ASN A 139 -7.95 15.80 -6.20
C ASN A 139 -8.65 15.78 -4.82
N ASN A 140 -7.86 15.69 -3.73
CA ASN A 140 -8.36 15.59 -2.34
C ASN A 140 -9.37 14.45 -2.09
N LYS A 141 -9.36 13.42 -2.92
CA LYS A 141 -10.16 12.20 -2.75
C LYS A 141 -9.28 10.97 -2.83
N VAL A 142 -9.71 9.91 -2.17
CA VAL A 142 -9.16 8.57 -2.34
C VAL A 142 -9.96 7.86 -3.41
N TRP A 143 -9.26 7.34 -4.42
CA TRP A 143 -9.84 6.59 -5.52
C TRP A 143 -9.46 5.13 -5.39
N VAL A 144 -10.46 4.25 -5.29
CA VAL A 144 -10.30 2.79 -5.32
C VAL A 144 -10.70 2.29 -6.70
N VAL A 145 -9.79 1.59 -7.38
CA VAL A 145 -9.98 1.15 -8.76
C VAL A 145 -9.88 -0.36 -8.86
N GLY A 146 -10.89 -0.98 -9.48
CA GLY A 146 -10.88 -2.38 -9.88
C GLY A 146 -10.66 -3.36 -8.73
N GLY A 147 -9.99 -4.47 -9.02
CA GLY A 147 -9.71 -5.53 -8.08
C GLY A 147 -10.58 -6.77 -8.29
N ARG A 148 -10.64 -7.62 -7.27
CA ARG A 148 -11.47 -8.82 -7.23
C ARG A 148 -12.35 -8.80 -5.99
N THR A 149 -13.62 -9.11 -6.15
CA THR A 149 -14.61 -9.12 -5.06
C THR A 149 -14.83 -10.53 -4.51
N ALA A 150 -15.63 -10.65 -3.45
CA ALA A 150 -16.04 -11.96 -2.95
C ALA A 150 -16.98 -12.70 -3.92
N THR A 151 -17.82 -11.96 -4.66
CA THR A 151 -18.88 -12.50 -5.52
C THR A 151 -18.55 -12.53 -7.01
N SER A 152 -17.58 -11.74 -7.46
CA SER A 152 -17.09 -11.69 -8.85
C SER A 152 -15.60 -11.99 -8.91
N VAL A 153 -15.18 -12.69 -9.96
CA VAL A 153 -13.77 -13.01 -10.16
C VAL A 153 -12.94 -11.74 -10.42
N TYR A 154 -13.51 -10.68 -11.00
CA TYR A 154 -12.84 -9.39 -11.29
C TYR A 154 -13.86 -8.24 -11.38
N THR A 155 -13.47 -7.00 -11.03
CA THR A 155 -14.29 -5.79 -11.21
C THR A 155 -13.50 -4.64 -11.85
N ASN A 156 -14.21 -3.72 -12.50
CA ASN A 156 -13.74 -2.42 -12.97
C ASN A 156 -14.38 -1.25 -12.20
N SER A 157 -15.14 -1.54 -11.14
CA SER A 157 -15.77 -0.51 -10.31
C SER A 157 -14.73 0.49 -9.81
N ILE A 158 -15.15 1.75 -9.77
CA ILE A 158 -14.35 2.85 -9.23
C ILE A 158 -15.15 3.46 -8.09
N TYR A 159 -14.52 3.65 -6.95
CA TYR A 159 -15.12 4.30 -5.79
C TYR A 159 -14.28 5.49 -5.37
N THR A 160 -14.93 6.56 -4.94
CA THR A 160 -14.27 7.77 -4.45
C THR A 160 -14.76 8.16 -3.06
N SER A 161 -13.88 8.73 -2.26
CA SER A 161 -14.24 9.32 -0.97
C SER A 161 -13.31 10.47 -0.60
N SER A 162 -13.88 11.55 -0.07
CA SER A 162 -13.14 12.71 0.45
C SER A 162 -12.83 12.61 1.96
N ASN A 163 -13.46 11.67 2.68
CA ASN A 163 -13.34 11.54 4.14
C ASN A 163 -13.08 10.10 4.62
N LEU A 164 -13.06 9.12 3.72
CA LEU A 164 -12.94 7.67 3.98
C LEU A 164 -14.10 7.04 4.75
N GLU A 165 -15.13 7.82 5.10
CA GLU A 165 -16.33 7.38 5.82
C GLU A 165 -17.54 7.26 4.90
N ASP A 166 -17.66 8.17 3.92
CA ASP A 166 -18.71 8.20 2.92
C ASP A 166 -18.09 7.97 1.54
N TRP A 167 -18.62 7.01 0.79
CA TRP A 167 -18.10 6.68 -0.53
C TRP A 167 -19.15 6.74 -1.60
N ILE A 168 -18.68 7.09 -2.79
CA ILE A 168 -19.48 7.28 -3.99
C ILE A 168 -18.97 6.30 -5.04
N HIS A 169 -19.86 5.48 -5.59
CA HIS A 169 -19.56 4.72 -6.80
C HIS A 169 -19.46 5.70 -7.97
N TYR A 170 -18.34 5.67 -8.70
CA TYR A 170 -18.14 6.53 -9.85
C TYR A 170 -18.98 6.03 -11.02
N ASP A 171 -19.98 6.82 -11.40
CA ASP A 171 -20.95 6.51 -12.48
C ASP A 171 -20.62 7.21 -13.81
N GLY A 172 -19.44 7.83 -13.91
CA GLY A 172 -18.96 8.43 -15.15
C GLY A 172 -18.60 7.38 -16.22
N THR A 173 -18.20 7.84 -17.41
CA THR A 173 -17.75 6.93 -18.47
C THR A 173 -16.49 6.20 -18.00
N ASN A 174 -16.57 4.88 -17.87
CA ASN A 174 -15.48 4.01 -17.44
C ASN A 174 -15.04 3.10 -18.59
N PRO A 175 -13.90 3.38 -19.25
CA PRO A 175 -13.41 2.57 -20.36
C PRO A 175 -12.68 1.29 -19.92
N LEU A 176 -12.53 1.05 -18.61
CA LEU A 176 -11.80 -0.09 -18.08
C LEU A 176 -12.61 -1.38 -18.25
N ASN A 177 -11.96 -2.43 -18.75
CA ASN A 177 -12.41 -3.79 -18.49
C ASN A 177 -12.17 -4.14 -17.01
N PRO A 178 -12.87 -5.15 -16.44
CA PRO A 178 -12.53 -5.64 -15.10
C PRO A 178 -11.03 -5.97 -15.00
N ILE A 179 -10.36 -5.42 -13.99
CA ILE A 179 -8.90 -5.29 -13.97
C ILE A 179 -8.31 -5.52 -12.57
N THR A 180 -7.17 -6.19 -12.50
CA THR A 180 -6.43 -6.50 -11.25
C THR A 180 -4.94 -6.34 -11.44
N LYS A 181 -4.19 -6.23 -10.33
CA LYS A 181 -2.70 -6.14 -10.34
C LYS A 181 -2.20 -5.03 -11.27
N HIS A 182 -2.99 -3.97 -11.40
CA HIS A 182 -2.67 -2.78 -12.16
C HIS A 182 -2.02 -1.76 -11.21
N ALA A 183 -1.48 -0.68 -11.78
CA ALA A 183 -0.96 0.44 -11.00
C ALA A 183 -1.80 1.68 -11.27
N THR A 184 -1.99 2.51 -10.24
CA THR A 184 -2.56 3.85 -10.37
C THR A 184 -1.61 4.89 -9.85
N LEU A 185 -1.69 6.09 -10.43
CA LEU A 185 -0.81 7.21 -10.12
C LEU A 185 -1.58 8.52 -10.24
N SER A 186 -1.42 9.40 -9.27
CA SER A 186 -1.85 10.79 -9.38
C SER A 186 -0.68 11.61 -9.93
N TYR A 187 -0.88 12.23 -11.09
CA TYR A 187 0.14 13.03 -11.76
C TYR A 187 -0.49 13.98 -12.79
N ASP A 188 0.00 15.21 -12.87
CA ASP A 188 -0.44 16.22 -13.87
C ASP A 188 -1.97 16.39 -13.88
N ASP A 189 -2.51 16.68 -12.70
CA ASP A 189 -3.95 16.89 -12.44
C ASP A 189 -4.86 15.79 -13.01
N ALA A 190 -4.38 14.55 -13.03
CA ALA A 190 -5.16 13.38 -13.41
C ALA A 190 -4.86 12.15 -12.54
N LEU A 191 -5.85 11.27 -12.40
CA LEU A 191 -5.64 9.89 -11.96
C LEU A 191 -5.39 9.02 -13.18
N TRP A 192 -4.22 8.38 -13.22
CA TRP A 192 -3.80 7.47 -14.27
C TRP A 192 -3.93 6.01 -13.84
N VAL A 193 -4.28 5.13 -14.78
CA VAL A 193 -4.40 3.68 -14.60
C VAL A 193 -3.50 3.00 -15.63
N PHE A 194 -2.56 2.17 -15.18
CA PHE A 194 -1.57 1.49 -16.01
C PHE A 194 -1.66 -0.03 -15.89
N GLY A 195 -1.77 -0.68 -17.06
CA GLY A 195 -1.54 -2.11 -17.21
C GLY A 195 -2.37 -3.01 -16.30
N GLY A 196 -1.84 -4.19 -15.96
CA GLY A 196 -2.50 -5.19 -15.12
C GLY A 196 -3.11 -6.35 -15.92
N TYR A 197 -3.97 -7.12 -15.27
CA TYR A 197 -4.62 -8.30 -15.84
C TYR A 197 -6.13 -8.06 -15.95
N ILE A 198 -6.67 -8.22 -17.17
CA ILE A 198 -8.10 -8.14 -17.41
C ILE A 198 -8.80 -9.48 -17.11
N SER A 199 -10.13 -9.49 -17.12
CA SER A 199 -10.95 -10.68 -16.78
C SER A 199 -10.66 -11.95 -17.57
N SER A 200 -10.09 -11.86 -18.78
CA SER A 200 -9.63 -13.02 -19.56
C SER A 200 -8.32 -13.64 -19.06
N GLY A 201 -7.70 -13.07 -18.01
CA GLY A 201 -6.37 -13.44 -17.55
C GLY A 201 -5.22 -12.91 -18.42
N THR A 202 -5.54 -12.09 -19.44
CA THR A 202 -4.53 -11.49 -20.32
C THR A 202 -3.94 -10.22 -19.70
N ALA A 203 -2.62 -10.07 -19.77
CA ALA A 203 -1.95 -8.83 -19.40
C ALA A 203 -2.27 -7.73 -20.42
N THR A 204 -2.62 -6.53 -19.96
CA THR A 204 -2.87 -5.36 -20.80
C THR A 204 -1.73 -4.34 -20.65
N GLY A 205 -1.36 -3.68 -21.74
CA GLY A 205 -0.46 -2.52 -21.75
C GLY A 205 -1.19 -1.19 -21.87
N LYS A 206 -2.53 -1.19 -21.77
CA LYS A 206 -3.34 0.02 -21.94
C LYS A 206 -3.14 0.97 -20.76
N ILE A 207 -3.26 2.26 -21.08
CA ILE A 207 -3.14 3.37 -20.15
C ILE A 207 -4.42 4.20 -20.27
N TRP A 208 -5.02 4.54 -19.14
CA TRP A 208 -6.21 5.36 -19.06
C TRP A 208 -5.99 6.48 -18.04
N ARG A 209 -6.77 7.55 -18.15
CA ARG A 209 -6.82 8.59 -17.12
C ARG A 209 -8.22 9.15 -16.94
N VAL A 210 -8.48 9.68 -15.75
CA VAL A 210 -9.63 10.52 -15.45
C VAL A 210 -9.15 11.86 -14.89
N THR A 211 -9.82 12.94 -15.29
CA THR A 211 -9.64 14.29 -14.76
C THR A 211 -10.95 14.73 -14.11
N GLU A 212 -10.88 15.49 -13.03
CA GLU A 212 -12.04 16.23 -12.52
C GLU A 212 -11.93 17.70 -12.97
N ASP A 213 -13.07 18.29 -13.35
CA ASP A 213 -13.21 19.70 -13.73
C ASP A 213 -13.25 20.64 -12.51
#